data_AF-A0A5E4XHJ7-F1
#
_entry.id   AF-A0A5E4XHJ7-F1
#
_cell.length_a   1.000
_cell.length_b   1.000
_cell.length_c   1.000
_cell.angle_alpha   90.00
_cell.angle_beta   90.00
_cell.angle_gamma   90.00
#
_symmetry.space_group_name_H-M   'P 1'
#
loop_
_entity.id
_entity.type
_entity.pdbx_description
1 polymer ?
#
loop_
_entity_poly.entity_id
_entity_poly.type
_entity_poly.pdbx_seq_one_letter_code
_entity_poly.pdbx_strand_id
1 'polypeptide(L)'
;MGYLRESAKVVSLIDLITLRESNQMPAPHTDDDLFGVFYERLTSATGPKLYAWASEVGLPKGVVQSIEQRHSIPKAEGLLQISRATGRSVDWLLGQADASGHDRKGSKGKQSRASQKRAATPSPINQDTLAQILVAIEEFLQERGATVDPTAKARYVAFLYQYFAEREGQRVDAYVHDFLSAAAA
;
A
#
# COMPACT_ATOMS: atom_id res chain seq x y z
N MET A 1 10.97 -55.21 -46.32
CA MET A 1 10.53 -55.92 -45.10
C MET A 1 11.44 -55.43 -43.98
N GLY A 2 11.13 -54.33 -43.29
CA GLY A 2 10.27 -54.32 -42.09
C GLY A 2 11.16 -54.68 -40.88
N TYR A 3 11.31 -53.92 -39.80
CA TYR A 3 10.47 -52.92 -39.15
C TYR A 3 11.30 -52.17 -38.09
N LEU A 4 10.86 -50.95 -37.76
CA LEU A 4 10.94 -50.22 -36.46
C LEU A 4 12.30 -50.09 -35.77
N ARG A 5 12.93 -48.90 -35.80
CA ARG A 5 12.75 -47.81 -34.81
C ARG A 5 12.88 -48.28 -33.35
N GLU A 6 14.06 -48.13 -32.79
CA GLU A 6 14.24 -47.81 -31.36
C GLU A 6 15.40 -46.82 -31.21
N SER A 7 15.10 -45.57 -31.54
CA SER A 7 15.88 -44.41 -31.12
C SER A 7 15.62 -44.18 -29.63
N ALA A 8 16.34 -44.90 -28.78
CA ALA A 8 16.43 -44.60 -27.36
C ALA A 8 17.23 -43.29 -27.19
N LYS A 9 16.52 -42.16 -27.29
CA LYS A 9 17.04 -40.87 -26.83
C LYS A 9 17.28 -41.01 -25.34
N VAL A 10 18.54 -41.12 -24.96
CA VAL A 10 19.00 -40.87 -23.60
C VAL A 10 18.71 -39.40 -23.34
N VAL A 11 17.51 -39.11 -22.84
CA VAL A 11 17.15 -37.79 -22.33
C VAL A 11 18.07 -37.55 -21.15
N SER A 12 18.97 -36.59 -21.33
CA SER A 12 19.89 -36.17 -20.29
C SER A 12 19.07 -35.81 -19.05
N LEU A 13 19.50 -36.28 -17.87
CA LEU A 13 18.90 -35.86 -16.58
C LEU A 13 18.94 -34.34 -16.41
N ILE A 14 19.81 -33.65 -17.15
CA ILE A 14 19.88 -32.19 -17.23
C ILE A 14 18.68 -31.61 -18.00
N ASP A 15 18.20 -32.27 -19.07
CA ASP A 15 17.01 -31.84 -19.83
C ASP A 15 15.71 -32.01 -19.03
N LEU A 16 15.65 -32.97 -18.11
CA LEU A 16 14.52 -33.16 -17.20
C LEU A 16 14.45 -32.10 -16.10
N ILE A 17 15.56 -31.45 -15.76
CA ILE A 17 15.60 -30.34 -14.80
C ILE A 17 15.18 -29.04 -15.48
N THR A 18 15.61 -28.81 -16.73
CA THR A 18 15.27 -27.59 -17.49
C THR A 18 13.79 -27.52 -17.90
N LEU A 19 13.09 -28.66 -18.07
CA LEU A 19 11.66 -28.64 -18.41
C LEU A 19 10.72 -28.41 -17.22
N ARG A 20 11.24 -28.36 -15.98
CA ARG A 20 10.43 -28.14 -14.77
C ARG A 20 10.32 -26.66 -14.37
N GLU A 21 10.99 -25.74 -15.07
CA GLU A 21 10.90 -24.30 -14.81
C GLU A 21 9.69 -23.61 -15.49
N SER A 22 8.97 -24.30 -16.39
CA SER A 22 7.82 -23.68 -17.10
C SER A 22 6.46 -23.88 -16.43
N ASN A 23 6.42 -24.47 -15.22
CA ASN A 23 5.19 -24.59 -14.44
C ASN A 23 5.42 -24.19 -12.98
N GLN A 24 6.21 -23.12 -12.80
CA GLN A 24 6.26 -22.39 -11.55
C GLN A 24 4.89 -21.74 -11.35
N MET A 25 4.01 -22.43 -10.61
CA MET A 25 2.98 -21.73 -9.85
C MET A 25 3.67 -20.54 -9.17
N PRO A 26 3.10 -19.32 -9.23
CA PRO A 26 3.66 -18.19 -8.49
C PRO A 26 3.86 -18.66 -7.05
N ALA A 27 5.09 -18.49 -6.55
CA ALA A 27 5.42 -18.81 -5.17
C ALA A 27 4.36 -18.18 -4.25
N PRO A 28 3.97 -18.84 -3.15
CA PRO A 28 3.12 -18.19 -2.16
C PRO A 28 3.75 -16.85 -1.82
N HIS A 29 3.04 -15.76 -2.13
CA HIS A 29 3.50 -14.40 -1.92
C HIS A 29 3.83 -14.25 -0.43
N THR A 30 5.11 -14.29 -0.09
CA THR A 30 5.61 -13.89 1.21
C THR A 30 5.19 -12.44 1.42
N ASP A 31 4.75 -12.08 2.62
CA ASP A 31 4.43 -10.69 3.04
C ASP A 31 5.53 -9.65 2.68
N ASP A 32 6.73 -10.10 2.32
CA ASP A 32 7.90 -9.29 1.98
C ASP A 32 7.97 -8.75 0.53
N ASP A 33 7.18 -9.23 -0.44
CA ASP A 33 7.23 -8.70 -1.82
C ASP A 33 6.21 -7.58 -2.10
N LEU A 34 6.38 -6.48 -1.36
CA LEU A 34 5.56 -5.27 -1.50
C LEU A 34 5.57 -4.73 -2.95
N PHE A 35 6.69 -4.89 -3.67
CA PHE A 35 6.78 -4.44 -5.06
C PHE A 35 5.96 -5.33 -5.99
N GLY A 36 6.01 -6.65 -5.82
CA GLY A 36 5.19 -7.58 -6.59
C GLY A 36 3.70 -7.25 -6.49
N VAL A 37 3.20 -7.04 -5.26
CA VAL A 37 1.80 -6.65 -5.02
C VAL A 37 1.49 -5.29 -5.66
N PHE A 38 2.39 -4.31 -5.52
CA PHE A 38 2.24 -3.00 -6.14
C PHE A 38 2.15 -3.08 -7.67
N TYR A 39 3.05 -3.83 -8.29
CA TYR A 39 3.14 -3.96 -9.73
C TYR A 39 1.93 -4.71 -10.30
N GLU A 40 1.49 -5.78 -9.64
CA GLU A 40 0.29 -6.52 -10.01
C GLU A 40 -0.95 -5.62 -9.96
N ARG A 41 -1.16 -4.90 -8.86
CA ARG A 41 -2.32 -4.00 -8.71
C ARG A 41 -2.27 -2.82 -9.69
N LEU A 42 -1.09 -2.26 -9.92
CA LEU A 42 -0.89 -1.20 -10.91
C LEU A 42 -1.24 -1.69 -12.32
N THR A 43 -0.68 -2.82 -12.75
CA THR A 43 -0.94 -3.38 -14.09
C THR A 43 -2.38 -3.85 -14.26
N SER A 44 -3.05 -4.30 -13.19
CA SER A 44 -4.48 -4.58 -13.18
C SER A 44 -5.33 -3.32 -13.41
N ALA A 45 -4.92 -2.18 -12.86
CA ALA A 45 -5.63 -0.91 -13.04
C ALA A 45 -5.32 -0.21 -14.38
N THR A 46 -4.10 -0.33 -14.90
CA THR A 46 -3.64 0.42 -16.09
C THR A 46 -3.60 -0.42 -17.36
N GLY A 47 -3.61 -1.74 -17.23
CA GLY A 47 -3.35 -2.69 -18.31
C GLY A 47 -1.85 -2.93 -18.57
N PRO A 48 -1.53 -3.76 -19.59
CA PRO A 48 -0.18 -4.31 -19.80
C PRO A 48 0.84 -3.31 -20.38
N LYS A 49 0.41 -2.11 -20.81
CA LYS A 49 1.28 -1.12 -21.45
C LYS A 49 1.48 0.10 -20.54
N LEU A 50 2.22 -0.08 -19.46
CA LEU A 50 2.42 0.95 -18.43
C LEU A 50 3.02 2.25 -19.01
N TYR A 51 4.01 2.14 -19.91
CA TYR A 51 4.61 3.31 -20.55
C TYR A 51 3.62 4.14 -21.37
N ALA A 52 2.73 3.50 -22.14
CA ALA A 52 1.75 4.20 -22.96
C ALA A 52 0.72 4.92 -22.07
N TRP A 53 0.18 4.21 -21.08
CA TRP A 53 -0.73 4.79 -20.08
C TRP A 53 -0.09 5.96 -19.32
N ALA A 54 1.14 5.79 -18.86
CA ALA A 54 1.87 6.81 -18.10
C ALA A 54 2.08 8.09 -18.92
N SER A 55 2.36 7.96 -20.23
CA SER A 55 2.45 9.09 -21.13
C SER A 55 1.11 9.81 -21.32
N GLU A 56 0.00 9.09 -21.34
CA GLU A 56 -1.35 9.67 -21.48
C GLU A 56 -1.78 10.44 -20.23
N VAL A 57 -1.42 9.96 -19.04
CA VAL A 57 -1.77 10.59 -17.75
C VAL A 57 -0.74 11.63 -17.28
N GLY A 58 0.36 11.80 -18.01
CA GLY A 58 1.41 12.79 -17.71
C GLY A 58 2.36 12.37 -16.59
N LEU A 59 2.57 11.07 -16.37
CA LEU A 59 3.55 10.58 -15.40
C LEU A 59 4.99 10.82 -15.92
N PRO A 60 5.93 11.29 -15.07
CA PRO A 60 7.32 11.48 -15.50
C PRO A 60 7.95 10.15 -15.95
N LYS A 61 8.64 10.17 -17.09
CA LYS A 61 9.31 8.98 -17.65
C LYS A 61 10.25 8.28 -16.67
N GLY A 62 10.92 9.04 -15.81
CA GLY A 62 11.79 8.50 -14.77
C GLY A 62 11.06 7.64 -13.74
N VAL A 63 9.81 7.97 -13.41
CA VAL A 63 8.97 7.16 -12.50
C VAL A 63 8.65 5.82 -13.15
N VAL A 64 8.23 5.83 -14.41
CA VAL A 64 7.92 4.60 -15.16
C VAL A 64 9.15 3.70 -15.30
N GLN A 65 10.30 4.27 -15.66
CA GLN A 65 11.56 3.53 -15.75
C GLN A 65 11.95 2.92 -14.39
N SER A 66 11.73 3.64 -13.29
CA SER A 66 12.02 3.11 -11.95
C SER A 66 11.14 1.91 -11.57
N ILE A 67 9.90 1.87 -12.07
CA ILE A 67 8.98 0.76 -11.85
C ILE A 67 9.37 -0.43 -12.74
N GLU A 68 9.47 -0.23 -14.05
CA GLU A 68 9.68 -1.34 -15.01
C GLU A 68 11.12 -1.90 -14.99
N GLN A 69 12.13 -1.05 -14.81
CA GLN A 69 13.54 -1.47 -14.97
C GLN A 69 14.23 -1.72 -13.63
N ARG A 70 13.83 -1.00 -12.58
CA ARG A 70 14.48 -1.08 -11.27
C ARG A 70 13.65 -1.82 -10.23
N HIS A 71 12.44 -2.26 -10.62
CA HIS A 71 11.49 -2.95 -9.75
C HIS A 71 11.34 -2.23 -8.39
N SER A 72 11.18 -0.91 -8.46
CA SER A 72 11.15 -0.05 -7.27
C SER A 72 9.82 0.67 -7.16
N ILE A 73 9.33 0.79 -5.92
CA ILE A 73 8.13 1.55 -5.61
C ILE A 73 8.50 3.04 -5.66
N PRO A 74 7.74 3.88 -6.40
CA PRO A 74 7.99 5.31 -6.45
C PRO A 74 7.91 5.96 -5.06
N LYS A 75 8.57 7.12 -4.91
CA LYS A 75 8.40 7.96 -3.71
C LYS A 75 6.96 8.45 -3.57
N ALA A 76 6.62 8.97 -2.39
CA ALA A 76 5.28 9.46 -2.04
C ALA A 76 4.63 10.35 -3.12
N GLU A 77 5.38 11.27 -3.73
CA GLU A 77 4.87 12.13 -4.80
C GLU A 77 4.42 11.32 -6.04
N GLY A 78 5.22 10.35 -6.46
CA GLY A 78 4.89 9.46 -7.58
C GLY A 78 3.70 8.55 -7.27
N LEU A 79 3.62 8.01 -6.05
CA LEU A 79 2.48 7.21 -5.60
C LEU A 79 1.17 8.03 -5.61
N LEU A 80 1.20 9.29 -5.17
CA LEU A 80 0.04 10.17 -5.23
C LEU A 80 -0.39 10.49 -6.66
N GLN A 81 0.56 10.67 -7.58
CA GLN A 81 0.24 10.87 -9.01
C GLN A 81 -0.42 9.62 -9.61
N ILE A 82 0.14 8.44 -9.35
CA ILE A 82 -0.41 7.16 -9.79
C ILE A 82 -1.80 6.94 -9.20
N SER A 83 -1.98 7.19 -7.90
CA SER A 83 -3.27 7.10 -7.21
C SER A 83 -4.34 7.98 -7.88
N ARG A 84 -4.01 9.23 -8.18
CA ARG A 84 -4.93 10.16 -8.89
C ARG A 84 -5.25 9.70 -10.31
N ALA A 85 -4.24 9.20 -11.04
CA ALA A 85 -4.39 8.75 -12.42
C ALA A 85 -5.20 7.45 -12.55
N THR A 86 -5.04 6.54 -11.60
CA THR A 86 -5.75 5.24 -11.55
C THR A 86 -7.11 5.34 -10.84
N GLY A 87 -7.33 6.39 -10.05
CA GLY A 87 -8.51 6.52 -9.19
C GLY A 87 -8.51 5.55 -8.00
N ARG A 88 -7.35 4.99 -7.63
CA ARG A 88 -7.17 4.04 -6.53
C ARG A 88 -6.40 4.67 -5.37
N SER A 89 -6.65 4.24 -4.15
CA SER A 89 -5.89 4.73 -2.98
C SER A 89 -4.44 4.20 -3.00
N VAL A 90 -3.55 4.88 -2.28
CA VAL A 90 -2.16 4.41 -2.12
C VAL A 90 -2.14 3.09 -1.33
N ASP A 91 -2.97 2.95 -0.30
CA ASP A 91 -3.14 1.71 0.45
C ASP A 91 -3.57 0.54 -0.44
N TRP A 92 -4.50 0.79 -1.38
CA TRP A 92 -4.85 -0.20 -2.39
C TRP A 92 -3.66 -0.54 -3.27
N LEU A 93 -2.89 0.44 -3.75
CA LEU A 93 -1.71 0.14 -4.56
C LEU A 93 -0.66 -0.67 -3.78
N LEU A 94 -0.58 -0.53 -2.46
CA LEU A 94 0.44 -1.18 -1.62
C LEU A 94 -0.02 -2.47 -0.96
N GLY A 95 -1.11 -3.08 -1.43
CA GLY A 95 -1.52 -4.38 -0.89
C GLY A 95 -2.46 -4.33 0.31
N GLN A 96 -2.63 -3.17 0.94
CA GLN A 96 -3.53 -3.07 2.08
C GLN A 96 -4.97 -3.26 1.62
N ALA A 97 -5.78 -3.95 2.45
CA ALA A 97 -7.18 -4.16 2.17
C ALA A 97 -7.89 -2.81 2.08
N ASP A 98 -8.73 -2.63 1.06
CA ASP A 98 -9.56 -1.45 0.92
C ASP A 98 -10.46 -1.29 2.14
N ALA A 99 -10.06 -0.46 3.12
CA ALA A 99 -11.00 0.09 4.10
C ALA A 99 -12.04 1.00 3.42
N SER A 100 -11.78 1.41 2.18
CA SER A 100 -12.66 2.25 1.37
C SER A 100 -13.24 1.44 0.22
N GLY A 101 -14.36 0.75 0.46
CA GLY A 101 -15.22 0.21 -0.59
C GLY A 101 -15.73 1.31 -1.51
N HIS A 102 -14.92 1.73 -2.48
CA HIS A 102 -15.34 2.63 -3.55
C HIS A 102 -15.90 1.82 -4.72
N ASP A 103 -16.96 1.06 -4.42
CA ASP A 103 -17.92 0.64 -5.42
C ASP A 103 -18.85 1.83 -5.71
N ARG A 104 -18.31 2.88 -6.35
CA ARG A 104 -19.14 3.97 -6.88
C ARG A 104 -19.72 3.54 -8.23
N LYS A 105 -20.63 2.58 -8.17
CA LYS A 105 -21.50 2.25 -9.29
C LYS A 105 -22.59 3.32 -9.39
N GLY A 106 -22.40 4.25 -10.33
CA GLY A 106 -23.48 4.98 -11.00
C GLY A 106 -24.02 6.23 -10.31
N SER A 107 -23.58 7.40 -10.78
CA SER A 107 -24.52 8.51 -10.92
C SER A 107 -24.07 9.42 -12.07
N LYS A 108 -24.70 9.24 -13.23
CA LYS A 108 -24.68 10.24 -14.32
C LYS A 108 -25.48 11.46 -13.84
N GLY A 109 -24.80 12.37 -13.17
CA GLY A 109 -25.28 13.72 -12.89
C GLY A 109 -24.49 14.72 -13.71
N LYS A 110 -25.11 15.25 -14.78
CA LYS A 110 -24.71 16.51 -15.39
C LYS A 110 -24.79 17.63 -14.33
N GLN A 111 -24.02 18.71 -14.55
CA GLN A 111 -24.06 20.01 -13.86
C GLN A 111 -23.34 20.03 -12.49
N SER A 112 -22.38 20.90 -12.18
CA SER A 112 -22.01 22.20 -12.74
C SER A 112 -20.55 22.53 -12.41
N ARG A 113 -19.88 23.19 -13.36
CA ARG A 113 -18.78 24.11 -13.07
C ARG A 113 -19.28 25.20 -12.12
N ALA A 114 -18.40 25.65 -11.22
CA ALA A 114 -18.59 26.68 -10.20
C ALA A 114 -19.23 26.20 -8.89
N SER A 115 -18.39 25.86 -7.91
CA SER A 115 -18.39 26.51 -6.59
C SER A 115 -17.33 25.90 -5.68
N GLN A 116 -16.38 26.74 -5.25
CA GLN A 116 -15.90 26.86 -3.87
C GLN A 116 -15.57 25.55 -3.13
N LYS A 117 -14.29 25.25 -2.87
CA LYS A 117 -13.56 25.83 -1.71
C LYS A 117 -14.47 26.01 -0.49
N ARG A 118 -15.15 24.94 -0.07
CA ARG A 118 -15.66 24.84 1.30
C ARG A 118 -14.52 24.30 2.14
N ALA A 119 -14.00 25.16 3.00
CA ALA A 119 -13.20 24.73 4.14
C ALA A 119 -13.96 23.58 4.80
N ALA A 120 -13.34 22.40 4.84
CA ALA A 120 -13.86 21.31 5.63
C ALA A 120 -14.04 21.88 7.04
N THR A 121 -15.29 21.98 7.50
CA THR A 121 -15.57 22.19 8.91
C THR A 121 -14.76 21.13 9.66
N PRO A 122 -13.85 21.51 10.58
CA PRO A 122 -13.11 20.54 11.34
C PRO A 122 -14.14 19.66 12.04
N SER A 123 -14.09 18.36 11.78
CA SER A 123 -14.91 17.40 12.50
C SER A 123 -14.74 17.66 14.00
N PRO A 124 -15.82 17.63 14.78
CA PRO A 124 -15.74 17.83 16.22
C PRO A 124 -14.66 16.87 16.77
N ILE A 125 -13.70 17.43 17.50
CA ILE A 125 -12.60 16.66 18.07
C ILE A 125 -13.20 15.57 18.95
N ASN A 126 -12.85 14.30 18.68
CA ASN A 126 -13.27 13.17 19.51
C ASN A 126 -12.45 13.22 20.81
N GLN A 127 -13.05 13.78 21.85
CA GLN A 127 -12.40 14.01 23.14
C GLN A 127 -12.03 12.69 23.83
N ASP A 128 -12.84 11.63 23.66
CA ASP A 128 -12.58 10.31 24.24
C ASP A 128 -11.32 9.67 23.65
N THR A 129 -11.16 9.72 22.32
CA THR A 129 -9.96 9.21 21.65
C THR A 129 -8.71 9.98 22.09
N LEU A 130 -8.80 11.31 22.20
CA LEU A 130 -7.68 12.14 22.65
C LEU A 130 -7.27 11.82 24.09
N ALA A 131 -8.25 11.63 24.97
CA ALA A 131 -8.01 11.26 26.36
C ALA A 131 -7.32 9.89 26.46
N GLN A 132 -7.78 8.88 25.71
CA GLN A 132 -7.16 7.55 25.67
C GLN A 132 -5.70 7.60 25.19
N ILE A 133 -5.42 8.38 24.14
CA ILE A 133 -4.05 8.56 23.63
C ILE A 133 -3.15 9.20 24.69
N LEU A 134 -3.63 10.23 25.39
CA LEU A 134 -2.85 10.92 26.41
C LEU A 134 -2.51 9.99 27.59
N VAL A 135 -3.48 9.22 28.08
CA VAL A 135 -3.29 8.25 29.16
C VAL A 135 -2.26 7.20 28.74
N ALA A 136 -2.41 6.60 27.55
CA ALA A 136 -1.51 5.55 27.08
C ALA A 136 -0.06 6.05 26.91
N ILE A 137 0.14 7.29 26.42
CA ILE A 137 1.48 7.89 26.35
C ILE A 137 2.05 8.11 27.76
N GLU A 138 1.26 8.63 28.70
CA GLU A 138 1.74 8.89 30.07
C GLU A 138 2.12 7.60 30.79
N GLU A 139 1.29 6.56 30.70
CA GLU A 139 1.58 5.24 31.26
C GLU A 139 2.87 4.67 30.69
N PHE A 140 3.03 4.66 29.36
CA PHE A 140 4.24 4.16 28.69
C PHE A 140 5.51 4.92 29.12
N LEU A 141 5.42 6.25 29.25
CA LEU A 141 6.56 7.06 29.69
C LEU A 141 6.90 6.84 31.17
N GLN A 142 5.88 6.66 32.00
CA GLN A 142 6.05 6.38 33.42
C GLN A 142 6.69 5.00 33.64
N GLU A 143 6.28 3.97 32.90
CA GLU A 143 6.88 2.63 32.95
C GLU A 143 8.37 2.64 32.59
N ARG A 144 8.77 3.48 31.64
CA ARG A 144 10.18 3.60 31.22
C ARG A 144 10.99 4.60 32.05
N GLY A 145 10.37 5.29 33.01
CA GLY A 145 11.01 6.38 33.76
C GLY A 145 11.54 7.50 32.86
N ALA A 146 10.96 7.65 31.66
CA ALA A 146 11.44 8.57 30.65
C ALA A 146 10.64 9.87 30.67
N THR A 147 11.33 11.01 30.76
CA THR A 147 10.71 12.31 30.59
C THR A 147 10.82 12.74 29.13
N VAL A 148 9.68 12.88 28.44
CA VAL A 148 9.63 13.40 27.07
C VAL A 148 9.40 14.90 27.10
N ASP A 149 10.14 15.62 26.26
CA ASP A 149 9.94 17.05 26.02
C ASP A 149 8.47 17.34 25.63
N PRO A 150 7.81 18.37 26.19
CA PRO A 150 6.41 18.67 25.90
C PRO A 150 6.11 18.83 24.40
N THR A 151 7.06 19.35 23.61
CA THR A 151 6.92 19.51 22.16
C THR A 151 6.91 18.16 21.46
N ALA A 152 7.77 17.24 21.87
CA ALA A 152 7.79 15.88 21.34
C ALA A 152 6.50 15.13 21.71
N LYS A 153 6.04 15.26 22.95
CA LYS A 153 4.75 14.67 23.39
C LYS A 153 3.58 15.17 22.55
N ALA A 154 3.50 16.48 22.30
CA ALA A 154 2.44 17.06 21.46
C ALA A 154 2.45 16.51 20.03
N ARG A 155 3.64 16.24 19.45
CA ARG A 155 3.77 15.61 18.14
C ARG A 155 3.25 14.18 18.12
N TYR A 156 3.58 13.39 19.15
CA TYR A 156 3.06 12.02 19.27
C TYR A 156 1.54 11.99 19.41
N VAL A 157 0.99 12.87 20.25
CA VAL A 157 -0.47 13.01 20.42
C VAL A 157 -1.14 13.37 19.10
N ALA A 158 -0.61 14.35 18.36
CA ALA A 158 -1.17 14.76 17.07
C ALA A 158 -1.12 13.63 16.04
N PHE A 159 0.00 12.90 15.97
CA PHE A 159 0.18 11.78 15.05
C PHE A 159 -0.79 10.62 15.36
N LEU A 160 -0.85 10.19 16.62
CA LEU A 160 -1.75 9.12 17.05
C LEU A 160 -3.22 9.53 16.88
N TYR A 161 -3.55 10.78 17.19
CA TYR A 161 -4.92 11.28 17.01
C TYR A 161 -5.33 11.26 15.54
N GLN A 162 -4.45 11.67 14.62
CA GLN A 162 -4.73 11.58 13.19
C GLN A 162 -4.90 10.12 12.74
N TYR A 163 -4.07 9.21 13.25
CA TYR A 163 -4.15 7.78 12.94
C TYR A 163 -5.47 7.13 13.40
N PHE A 164 -5.96 7.47 14.60
CA PHE A 164 -7.21 6.91 15.14
C PHE A 164 -8.46 7.67 14.70
N ALA A 165 -8.35 8.95 14.35
CA ALA A 165 -9.48 9.72 13.82
C ALA A 165 -10.03 9.15 12.51
N GLU A 166 -9.20 8.46 11.73
CA GLU A 166 -9.61 7.77 10.51
C GLU A 166 -10.21 6.37 10.76
N ARG A 167 -10.12 5.88 12.01
CA ARG A 167 -10.47 4.51 12.42
C ARG A 167 -11.45 4.52 13.60
N GLU A 168 -12.66 5.01 13.36
CA GLU A 168 -13.72 4.95 14.37
C GLU A 168 -14.02 3.50 14.79
N GLY A 169 -14.00 3.22 16.10
CA GLY A 169 -14.40 1.94 16.69
C GLY A 169 -13.28 0.95 17.03
N GLN A 170 -12.00 1.30 16.82
CA GLN A 170 -10.88 0.46 17.27
C GLN A 170 -10.43 0.80 18.70
N ARG A 171 -10.03 -0.23 19.47
CA ARG A 171 -9.48 -0.06 20.83
C ARG A 171 -8.11 0.62 20.74
N VAL A 172 -8.04 1.88 21.15
CA VAL A 172 -6.83 2.71 21.08
C VAL A 172 -5.69 2.13 21.91
N ASP A 173 -6.00 1.62 23.10
CA ASP A 173 -5.03 1.21 24.12
C ASP A 173 -4.06 0.12 23.63
N ALA A 174 -4.57 -0.93 22.97
CA ALA A 174 -3.76 -2.05 22.51
C ALA A 174 -2.79 -1.64 21.39
N TYR A 175 -3.24 -0.75 20.49
CA TYR A 175 -2.44 -0.31 19.36
C TYR A 175 -1.40 0.75 19.74
N VAL A 176 -1.73 1.65 20.66
CA VAL A 176 -0.75 2.64 21.15
C VAL A 176 0.40 1.93 21.85
N HIS A 177 0.11 0.92 22.67
CA HIS A 177 1.15 0.18 23.38
C HIS A 177 2.09 -0.58 22.42
N ASP A 178 1.55 -1.29 21.42
CA ASP A 178 2.35 -1.98 20.41
C ASP A 178 3.18 -1.00 19.58
N PHE A 179 2.58 0.12 19.16
CA PHE A 179 3.26 1.14 18.36
C PHE A 179 4.41 1.79 19.12
N LEU A 180 4.19 2.17 20.38
CA LEU A 180 5.22 2.77 21.24
C LEU A 180 6.32 1.76 21.58
N SER A 181 5.97 0.48 21.75
CA SER A 181 6.94 -0.59 21.97
C SER A 181 7.83 -0.81 20.75
N ALA A 182 7.25 -0.81 19.54
CA ALA A 182 7.98 -0.95 18.28
C ALA A 182 8.86 0.28 17.97
N ALA A 183 8.40 1.49 18.31
CA ALA A 183 9.15 2.72 18.07
C ALA A 183 10.36 2.92 19.02
N ALA A 184 10.43 2.12 20.09
CA ALA A 184 11.43 2.26 21.14
C ALA A 184 12.35 1.02 21.28
N ALA A 185 12.33 0.14 20.27
CA ALA A 185 13.25 -0.97 20.06
C ALA A 185 14.29 -0.57 18.99
#